data_AF-A0A7Z0RS72-F1
#
_entry.id   AF-A0A7Z0RS72-F1
#
_cell.length_a   1.000
_cell.length_b   1.000
_cell.length_c   1.000
_cell.angle_alpha   90.00
_cell.angle_beta   90.00
_cell.angle_gamma   90.00
#
_symmetry.space_group_name_H-M   'P 1'
#
loop_
_entity.id
_entity.type
_entity.pdbx_description
1 polymer ?
#
loop_
_entity_poly.entity_id
_entity_poly.type
_entity_poly.pdbx_seq_one_letter_code
_entity_poly.pdbx_strand_id
1 'polypeptide(L)'
;AYNDALQKAKNIINAVPDKTLDKTTIEQALNQLQSASEALHGEQKLQESKNQANSQIDRLESLNPGQVLAEKTLVNQSQTIPGVQEALQKAKELNEAMKSLRAEVDKENQVKTESKYINADHTNQVNYDSAINQGTQIITTSQPPELNKDVINKTTQTIINAQNNLNGEAKLTEAKTTGNQAIDKLDGLTE
;
A
#
# COMPACT_ATOMS: atom_id res chain seq x y z
N ALA A 1 -21.99 21.17 23.29
CA ALA A 1 -23.38 20.68 23.37
C ALA A 1 -23.55 19.63 24.47
N TYR A 2 -23.08 18.38 24.31
CA TYR A 2 -23.24 17.34 25.36
C TYR A 2 -22.53 17.70 26.67
N ASN A 3 -21.26 18.12 26.62
CA ASN A 3 -20.53 18.54 27.83
C ASN A 3 -21.19 19.72 28.54
N ASP A 4 -21.76 20.67 27.79
CA ASP A 4 -22.46 21.84 28.34
C ASP A 4 -23.80 21.44 28.97
N ALA A 5 -24.55 20.53 28.34
CA ALA A 5 -25.79 19.97 28.88
C ALA A 5 -25.52 19.13 30.14
N LEU A 6 -24.42 18.35 30.15
CA LEU A 6 -23.97 17.58 31.30
C LEU A 6 -23.54 18.50 32.45
N GLN A 7 -22.82 19.58 32.16
CA GLN A 7 -22.42 20.56 33.16
C GLN A 7 -23.64 21.29 33.74
N LYS A 8 -24.63 21.65 32.92
CA LYS A 8 -25.91 22.22 33.38
C LYS A 8 -26.66 21.24 34.29
N ALA A 9 -26.78 19.98 33.91
CA ALA A 9 -27.41 18.95 34.73
C ALA A 9 -26.70 18.77 36.08
N LYS A 10 -25.36 18.73 36.09
CA LYS A 10 -24.54 18.70 37.32
C LYS A 10 -24.77 19.92 38.21
N ASN A 11 -24.82 21.11 37.62
CA ASN A 11 -25.04 22.35 38.37
C ASN A 11 -26.44 22.40 39.00
N ILE A 12 -27.45 21.82 38.36
CA ILE A 12 -28.82 21.73 38.91
C ILE A 12 -28.85 20.76 40.10
N ILE A 13 -28.26 19.57 39.97
CA ILE A 13 -28.19 18.59 41.07
C ILE A 13 -27.39 19.12 42.27
N ASN A 14 -26.32 19.88 42.01
CA ASN A 14 -25.44 20.43 43.04
C ASN A 14 -25.92 21.77 43.62
N ALA A 15 -27.09 22.28 43.23
CA ALA A 15 -27.65 23.50 43.81
C ALA A 15 -27.95 23.27 45.31
N VAL A 16 -27.44 24.19 46.14
CA VAL A 16 -27.40 24.21 47.63
C VAL A 16 -28.69 23.68 48.31
N PRO A 17 -28.63 23.02 49.50
CA PRO A 17 -29.74 22.27 50.09
C PRO A 17 -31.04 23.04 50.39
N ASP A 18 -31.02 24.38 50.34
CA ASP A 18 -32.16 25.24 50.71
C ASP A 18 -33.03 25.69 49.51
N LYS A 19 -32.72 25.26 48.28
CA LYS A 19 -33.62 25.45 47.15
C LYS A 19 -34.42 24.17 46.89
N THR A 20 -35.74 24.26 47.02
CA THR A 20 -36.64 23.25 46.47
C THR A 20 -36.38 23.15 44.97
N LEU A 21 -35.76 22.06 44.54
CA LEU A 21 -35.49 21.80 43.13
C LEU A 21 -36.81 21.65 42.38
N ASP A 22 -37.07 22.57 41.46
CA ASP A 22 -38.25 22.51 40.61
C ASP A 22 -38.14 21.33 39.64
N LYS A 23 -39.17 20.48 39.65
CA LYS A 23 -39.28 19.30 38.81
C LYS A 23 -39.14 19.66 37.32
N THR A 24 -39.72 20.78 36.90
CA THR A 24 -39.67 21.25 35.51
C THR A 24 -38.24 21.56 35.07
N THR A 25 -37.45 22.16 35.94
CA THR A 25 -36.03 22.48 35.71
C THR A 25 -35.19 21.21 35.54
N ILE A 26 -35.45 20.17 36.34
CA ILE A 26 -34.80 18.86 36.23
C ILE A 26 -35.17 18.19 34.89
N GLU A 27 -36.46 18.17 34.55
CA GLU A 27 -36.96 17.57 33.30
C GLU A 27 -36.39 18.27 32.05
N GLN A 28 -36.28 19.60 32.07
CA GLN A 28 -35.66 20.35 30.97
C GLN A 28 -34.17 20.02 30.80
N ALA A 29 -33.42 19.89 31.90
CA ALA A 29 -32.00 19.53 31.84
C ALA A 29 -31.77 18.10 31.36
N LEU A 30 -32.64 17.16 31.78
CA LEU A 30 -32.66 15.78 31.29
C LEU A 30 -32.94 15.73 29.79
N ASN A 31 -33.96 16.46 29.31
CA ASN A 31 -34.28 16.54 27.89
C ASN A 31 -33.12 17.14 27.08
N GLN A 32 -32.47 18.20 27.57
CA GLN A 32 -31.30 18.80 26.90
C GLN A 32 -30.11 17.83 26.85
N LEU A 33 -29.85 17.09 27.93
CA LEU A 33 -28.78 16.09 27.98
C LEU A 33 -29.07 14.93 27.02
N GLN A 34 -30.31 14.45 26.99
CA GLN A 34 -30.76 13.39 26.10
C GLN A 34 -30.66 13.81 24.63
N SER A 35 -31.20 14.98 24.26
CA SER A 35 -31.06 15.49 22.89
C SER A 35 -29.59 15.73 22.50
N ALA A 36 -28.75 16.21 23.42
CA ALA A 36 -27.33 16.42 23.15
C ALA A 36 -26.55 15.09 23.06
N SER A 37 -27.01 14.04 23.74
CA SER A 37 -26.48 12.67 23.65
C SER A 37 -26.90 12.00 22.35
N GLU A 38 -28.15 12.14 21.94
CA GLU A 38 -28.69 11.66 20.66
C GLU A 38 -28.00 12.36 19.47
N ALA A 39 -27.60 13.62 19.65
CA ALA A 39 -26.81 14.37 18.67
C ALA A 39 -25.32 13.94 18.60
N LEU A 40 -24.86 13.01 19.44
CA LEU A 40 -23.55 12.37 19.27
C LEU A 40 -23.64 11.36 18.12
N HIS A 41 -23.66 11.88 16.89
CA HIS A 41 -23.61 11.12 15.63
C HIS A 41 -22.27 10.42 15.38
N GLY A 42 -21.61 9.90 16.43
CA GLY A 42 -20.28 9.29 16.34
C GLY A 42 -20.26 8.05 15.45
N GLU A 43 -21.23 7.15 15.65
CA GLU A 43 -21.35 5.93 14.84
C GLU A 43 -21.69 6.25 13.38
N GLN A 44 -22.61 7.20 13.15
CA GLN A 44 -22.94 7.64 11.80
C GLN A 44 -21.71 8.22 11.10
N LYS A 45 -20.96 9.12 11.75
CA LYS A 45 -19.72 9.70 11.21
C LYS A 45 -18.64 8.65 10.97
N LEU A 46 -18.55 7.64 11.83
CA LEU A 46 -17.65 6.50 11.63
C LEU A 46 -18.03 5.71 10.37
N GLN A 47 -19.31 5.40 10.21
CA GLN A 47 -19.80 4.68 9.03
C GLN A 47 -19.61 5.49 7.74
N GLU A 48 -19.86 6.80 7.77
CA GLU A 48 -19.56 7.71 6.65
C GLU A 48 -18.06 7.71 6.31
N SER A 49 -17.20 7.76 7.33
CA SER A 49 -15.74 7.69 7.16
C SER A 49 -15.30 6.37 6.54
N LYS A 50 -15.86 5.23 6.97
CA LYS A 50 -15.62 3.90 6.37
C LYS A 50 -16.04 3.85 4.90
N ASN A 51 -17.23 4.35 4.58
CA ASN A 51 -17.74 4.38 3.21
C ASN A 51 -16.85 5.23 2.29
N GLN A 52 -16.39 6.38 2.77
CA GLN A 52 -15.47 7.25 2.03
C GLN A 52 -14.10 6.58 1.82
N ALA A 53 -13.54 5.96 2.86
CA ALA A 53 -12.27 5.24 2.77
C ALA A 53 -12.35 4.05 1.79
N ASN A 54 -13.40 3.24 1.88
CA ASN A 54 -13.66 2.14 0.94
C ASN A 54 -13.76 2.64 -0.51
N SER A 55 -14.46 3.76 -0.74
CA SER A 55 -14.59 4.36 -2.07
C SER A 55 -13.25 4.91 -2.60
N GLN A 56 -12.36 5.35 -1.73
CA GLN A 56 -10.99 5.73 -2.11
C GLN A 56 -10.14 4.51 -2.44
N ILE A 57 -10.26 3.43 -1.65
CA ILE A 57 -9.55 2.16 -1.91
C ILE A 57 -9.97 1.57 -3.26
N ASP A 58 -11.27 1.63 -3.62
CA ASP A 58 -11.77 1.17 -4.92
C ASP A 58 -11.16 1.94 -6.12
N ARG A 59 -10.56 3.11 -5.89
CA ARG A 59 -9.90 3.93 -6.92
C ARG A 59 -8.37 3.77 -6.92
N LEU A 60 -7.81 2.92 -6.06
CA LEU A 60 -6.38 2.62 -6.05
C LEU A 60 -6.08 1.61 -7.17
N GLU A 61 -5.47 2.10 -8.25
CA GLU A 61 -5.35 1.35 -9.51
C GLU A 61 -4.23 0.30 -9.52
N SER A 62 -3.28 0.36 -8.58
CA SER A 62 -2.11 -0.53 -8.59
C SER A 62 -2.28 -1.79 -7.72
N LEU A 63 -3.20 -1.75 -6.76
CA LEU A 63 -3.54 -2.90 -5.92
C LEU A 63 -4.17 -4.02 -6.74
N ASN A 64 -3.88 -5.27 -6.38
CA ASN A 64 -4.60 -6.42 -6.92
C ASN A 64 -5.97 -6.60 -6.23
N PRO A 65 -6.93 -7.35 -6.82
CA PRO A 65 -8.27 -7.51 -6.25
C PRO A 65 -8.29 -8.07 -4.82
N GLY A 66 -7.36 -8.97 -4.49
CA GLY A 66 -7.21 -9.51 -3.14
C GLY A 66 -6.80 -8.44 -2.12
N GLN A 67 -5.82 -7.61 -2.47
CA GLN A 67 -5.36 -6.49 -1.65
C GLN A 67 -6.48 -5.48 -1.42
N VAL A 68 -7.23 -5.09 -2.48
CA VAL A 68 -8.40 -4.20 -2.37
C VAL A 68 -9.42 -4.74 -1.36
N LEU A 69 -9.77 -6.03 -1.46
CA LEU A 69 -10.73 -6.66 -0.56
C LEU A 69 -10.23 -6.68 0.90
N ALA A 70 -8.96 -7.03 1.10
CA ALA A 70 -8.37 -7.10 2.43
C ALA A 70 -8.26 -5.72 3.09
N GLU A 71 -7.83 -4.69 2.36
CA GLU A 71 -7.74 -3.32 2.88
C GLU A 71 -9.12 -2.75 3.24
N LYS A 72 -10.16 -3.01 2.42
CA LYS A 72 -11.55 -2.64 2.76
C LYS A 72 -12.03 -3.37 4.03
N THR A 73 -11.59 -4.61 4.23
CA THR A 73 -11.91 -5.36 5.45
C THR A 73 -11.27 -4.70 6.68
N LEU A 74 -10.01 -4.27 6.61
CA LEU A 74 -9.33 -3.55 7.69
C LEU A 74 -10.01 -2.21 8.02
N VAL A 75 -10.41 -1.45 6.99
CA VAL A 75 -11.22 -0.23 7.16
C VAL A 75 -12.53 -0.52 7.89
N ASN A 76 -13.25 -1.57 7.49
CA ASN A 76 -14.54 -1.91 8.08
C ASN A 76 -14.42 -2.41 9.53
N GLN A 77 -13.30 -3.04 9.89
CA GLN A 77 -13.00 -3.47 11.27
C GLN A 77 -12.59 -2.32 12.20
N SER A 78 -12.22 -1.16 11.65
CA SER A 78 -11.83 -0.01 12.46
C SER A 78 -12.99 0.51 13.33
N GLN A 79 -12.69 0.83 14.59
CA GLN A 79 -13.69 1.27 15.59
C GLN A 79 -13.72 2.79 15.78
N THR A 80 -12.80 3.53 15.16
CA THR A 80 -12.68 4.98 15.29
C THR A 80 -12.35 5.63 13.96
N ILE A 81 -12.72 6.90 13.79
CA ILE A 81 -12.40 7.67 12.58
C ILE A 81 -10.88 7.76 12.36
N PRO A 82 -10.03 8.02 13.38
CA PRO A 82 -8.58 7.95 13.21
C PRO A 82 -8.09 6.57 12.75
N GLY A 83 -8.66 5.47 13.27
CA GLY A 83 -8.31 4.12 12.81
C GLY A 83 -8.67 3.88 11.35
N VAL A 84 -9.82 4.36 10.88
CA VAL A 84 -10.20 4.33 9.47
C VAL A 84 -9.20 5.11 8.60
N GLN A 85 -8.77 6.29 9.06
CA GLN A 85 -7.79 7.11 8.35
C GLN A 85 -6.42 6.43 8.29
N GLU A 86 -5.98 5.79 9.37
CA GLU A 86 -4.73 5.02 9.40
C GLU A 86 -4.78 3.82 8.44
N ALA A 87 -5.88 3.06 8.44
CA ALA A 87 -6.06 1.94 7.50
C ALA A 87 -6.04 2.41 6.04
N LEU A 88 -6.74 3.51 5.73
CA LEU A 88 -6.72 4.12 4.40
C LEU A 88 -5.29 4.58 4.00
N GLN A 89 -4.54 5.14 4.93
CA GLN A 89 -3.17 5.57 4.67
C GLN A 89 -2.26 4.37 4.35
N LYS A 90 -2.39 3.26 5.08
CA LYS A 90 -1.68 2.00 4.79
C LYS A 90 -2.02 1.46 3.40
N ALA A 91 -3.30 1.47 3.02
CA ALA A 91 -3.73 1.06 1.68
C ALA A 91 -3.11 1.94 0.56
N LYS A 92 -2.99 3.26 0.79
CA LYS A 92 -2.33 4.17 -0.15
C LYS A 92 -0.83 3.89 -0.28
N GLU A 93 -0.15 3.62 0.83
CA GLU A 93 1.27 3.25 0.82
C GLU A 93 1.51 1.91 0.12
N LEU A 94 0.63 0.94 0.34
CA LEU A 94 0.64 -0.34 -0.36
C LEU A 94 0.45 -0.14 -1.87
N ASN A 95 -0.47 0.76 -2.26
CA ASN A 95 -0.70 1.09 -3.67
C ASN A 95 0.55 1.66 -4.35
N GLU A 96 1.28 2.57 -3.70
CA GLU A 96 2.52 3.11 -4.26
C GLU A 96 3.61 2.04 -4.38
N ALA A 97 3.76 1.15 -3.38
CA ALA A 97 4.69 0.03 -3.47
C ALA A 97 4.34 -0.91 -4.64
N MET A 98 3.05 -1.23 -4.82
CA MET A 98 2.56 -2.04 -5.93
C MET A 98 2.75 -1.37 -7.28
N LYS A 99 2.59 -0.04 -7.35
CA LYS A 99 2.84 0.74 -8.57
C LYS A 99 4.30 0.63 -9.00
N SER A 100 5.23 0.77 -8.07
CA SER A 100 6.66 0.58 -8.34
C SER A 100 6.98 -0.85 -8.77
N LEU A 101 6.41 -1.85 -8.10
CA LEU A 101 6.62 -3.26 -8.48
C LEU A 101 6.14 -3.54 -9.91
N ARG A 102 4.92 -3.11 -10.25
CA ARG A 102 4.35 -3.26 -11.61
C ARG A 102 5.22 -2.59 -12.65
N ALA A 103 5.69 -1.37 -12.39
CA ALA A 103 6.55 -0.64 -13.31
C ALA A 103 7.87 -1.39 -13.61
N GLU A 104 8.45 -2.10 -12.64
CA GLU A 104 9.65 -2.92 -12.88
C GLU A 104 9.31 -4.24 -13.61
N VAL A 105 8.20 -4.89 -13.28
CA VAL A 105 7.74 -6.11 -13.98
C VAL A 105 7.42 -5.81 -15.45
N ASP A 106 6.77 -4.68 -15.74
CA ASP A 106 6.39 -4.29 -17.11
C ASP A 106 7.60 -4.07 -18.04
N LYS A 107 8.81 -3.84 -17.48
CA LYS A 107 10.05 -3.73 -18.25
C LYS A 107 10.57 -5.08 -18.77
N GLU A 108 10.02 -6.21 -18.32
CA GLU A 108 10.51 -7.56 -18.63
C GLU A 108 10.80 -7.75 -20.13
N ASN A 109 9.78 -7.50 -20.97
CA ASN A 109 9.88 -7.73 -22.41
C ASN A 109 10.96 -6.86 -23.06
N GLN A 110 11.06 -5.59 -22.67
CA GLN A 110 12.09 -4.70 -23.18
C GLN A 110 13.47 -5.22 -22.79
N VAL A 111 13.71 -5.48 -21.51
CA VAL A 111 15.01 -5.94 -21.00
C VAL A 111 15.44 -7.23 -21.68
N LYS A 112 14.53 -8.17 -21.92
CA LYS A 112 14.84 -9.44 -22.59
C LYS A 112 15.27 -9.30 -24.05
N THR A 113 14.94 -8.18 -24.70
CA THR A 113 15.41 -7.87 -26.07
C THR A 113 16.76 -7.15 -26.10
N GLU A 114 17.24 -6.65 -24.97
CA GLU A 114 18.48 -5.89 -24.91
C GLU A 114 19.71 -6.81 -24.88
N SER A 115 20.81 -6.35 -25.49
CA SER A 115 22.11 -7.05 -25.50
C SER A 115 22.58 -7.42 -24.09
N LYS A 116 22.30 -6.56 -23.10
CA LYS A 116 22.62 -6.78 -21.69
C LYS A 116 22.04 -8.09 -21.16
N TYR A 117 20.85 -8.49 -21.62
CA TYR A 117 20.21 -9.75 -21.24
C TYR A 117 20.64 -10.89 -22.16
N ILE A 118 20.53 -10.71 -23.48
CA ILE A 118 20.76 -11.77 -24.48
C ILE A 118 22.15 -12.42 -24.32
N ASN A 119 23.16 -11.60 -24.06
CA ASN A 119 24.56 -12.04 -23.96
C ASN A 119 25.02 -12.26 -22.51
N ALA A 120 24.14 -12.08 -21.52
CA ALA A 120 24.52 -12.23 -20.10
C ALA A 120 24.87 -13.68 -19.78
N ASP A 121 25.62 -13.85 -18.69
CA ASP A 121 25.81 -15.16 -18.09
C ASP A 121 24.46 -15.80 -17.76
N HIS A 122 24.34 -17.10 -18.01
CA HIS A 122 23.10 -17.85 -17.77
C HIS A 122 22.57 -17.66 -16.34
N THR A 123 23.46 -17.67 -15.34
CA THR A 123 23.08 -17.42 -13.93
C THR A 123 22.45 -16.03 -13.74
N ASN A 124 22.93 -15.00 -14.43
CA ASN A 124 22.38 -13.65 -14.31
C ASN A 124 21.01 -13.53 -15.01
N GLN A 125 20.82 -14.21 -16.15
CA GLN A 125 19.51 -14.33 -16.80
C GLN A 125 18.49 -15.01 -15.88
N VAL A 126 18.86 -16.18 -15.30
CA VAL A 126 18.00 -16.94 -14.38
C VAL A 126 17.66 -16.11 -13.13
N ASN A 127 18.61 -15.36 -12.58
CA ASN A 127 18.35 -14.48 -11.44
C ASN A 127 17.35 -13.38 -11.78
N TYR A 128 17.48 -12.75 -12.95
CA TYR A 128 16.52 -11.74 -13.42
C TYR A 128 15.13 -12.34 -13.65
N ASP A 129 15.05 -13.47 -14.35
CA ASP A 129 13.78 -14.18 -14.58
C ASP A 129 13.11 -14.61 -13.27
N SER A 130 13.88 -15.10 -12.29
CA SER A 130 13.36 -15.46 -10.98
C SER A 130 12.81 -14.25 -10.24
N ALA A 131 13.51 -13.11 -10.26
CA ALA A 131 13.06 -11.88 -9.62
C ALA A 131 11.76 -11.35 -10.26
N ILE A 132 11.68 -11.36 -11.61
CA ILE A 132 10.44 -10.99 -12.33
C ILE A 132 9.30 -11.93 -11.95
N ASN A 133 9.53 -13.24 -11.93
CA ASN A 133 8.51 -14.22 -11.54
C ASN A 133 7.98 -13.98 -10.11
N GLN A 134 8.85 -13.63 -9.16
CA GLN A 134 8.45 -13.27 -7.79
C GLN A 134 7.57 -12.00 -7.78
N GLY A 135 7.94 -10.98 -8.55
CA GLY A 135 7.12 -9.78 -8.72
C GLY A 135 5.75 -10.07 -9.33
N THR A 136 5.72 -10.88 -10.39
CA THR A 136 4.48 -11.31 -11.05
C THR A 136 3.59 -12.12 -10.11
N GLN A 137 4.15 -12.98 -9.25
CA GLN A 137 3.39 -13.71 -8.25
C GLN A 137 2.70 -12.77 -7.25
N ILE A 138 3.38 -11.75 -6.74
CA ILE A 138 2.77 -10.73 -5.86
C ILE A 138 1.65 -9.98 -6.58
N ILE A 139 1.88 -9.60 -7.84
CA ILE A 139 0.90 -8.87 -8.66
C ILE A 139 -0.38 -9.69 -8.90
N THR A 140 -0.26 -11.00 -9.11
CA THR A 140 -1.36 -11.86 -9.54
C THR A 140 -2.03 -12.62 -8.40
N THR A 141 -1.32 -12.89 -7.30
CA THR A 141 -1.87 -13.66 -6.17
C THR A 141 -2.89 -12.84 -5.40
N SER A 142 -4.16 -13.22 -5.55
CA SER A 142 -5.28 -12.56 -4.87
C SER A 142 -5.71 -13.25 -3.58
N GLN A 143 -5.22 -14.47 -3.27
CA GLN A 143 -5.58 -15.17 -2.04
C GLN A 143 -4.53 -16.19 -1.55
N PRO A 144 -3.93 -16.02 -0.36
CA PRO A 144 -3.91 -14.77 0.40
C PRO A 144 -3.09 -13.70 -0.34
N PRO A 145 -3.55 -12.43 -0.39
CA PRO A 145 -2.75 -11.35 -0.96
C PRO A 145 -1.57 -10.99 -0.04
N GLU A 146 -0.48 -10.52 -0.63
CA GLU A 146 0.61 -9.88 0.14
C GLU A 146 0.20 -8.44 0.50
N LEU A 147 0.19 -8.11 1.80
CA LEU A 147 -0.16 -6.79 2.33
C LEU A 147 1.04 -6.07 2.94
N ASN A 148 2.19 -6.73 3.04
CA ASN A 148 3.39 -6.16 3.59
C ASN A 148 4.12 -5.33 2.52
N LYS A 149 4.02 -3.99 2.64
CA LYS A 149 4.71 -3.05 1.75
C LYS A 149 6.24 -3.28 1.69
N ASP A 150 6.86 -3.75 2.77
CA ASP A 150 8.30 -3.96 2.81
C ASP A 150 8.70 -5.19 1.99
N VAL A 151 7.86 -6.23 1.95
CA VAL A 151 8.05 -7.40 1.08
C VAL A 151 7.94 -6.99 -0.39
N ILE A 152 6.95 -6.16 -0.72
CA ILE A 152 6.74 -5.65 -2.09
C ILE A 152 7.94 -4.79 -2.51
N ASN A 153 8.36 -3.83 -1.67
CA ASN A 153 9.52 -2.98 -1.94
C ASN A 153 10.82 -3.78 -2.08
N LYS A 154 11.02 -4.78 -1.24
CA LYS A 154 12.18 -5.68 -1.34
C LYS A 154 12.17 -6.47 -2.64
N THR A 155 10.99 -6.91 -3.10
CA THR A 155 10.85 -7.62 -4.38
C THR A 155 11.18 -6.68 -5.54
N THR A 156 10.66 -5.45 -5.53
CA THR A 156 11.02 -4.40 -6.50
C THR A 156 12.54 -4.19 -6.56
N GLN A 157 13.19 -4.04 -5.40
CA GLN A 157 14.65 -3.86 -5.36
C GLN A 157 15.40 -5.10 -5.86
N THR A 158 14.86 -6.30 -5.64
CA THR A 158 15.45 -7.55 -6.15
C THR A 158 15.42 -7.57 -7.67
N ILE A 159 14.33 -7.14 -8.31
CA ILE A 159 14.24 -6.99 -9.77
C ILE A 159 15.27 -5.98 -10.27
N ILE A 160 15.34 -4.79 -9.66
CA ILE A 160 16.29 -3.73 -10.03
C ILE A 160 17.73 -4.24 -9.95
N ASN A 161 18.09 -4.91 -8.85
CA ASN A 161 19.44 -5.44 -8.66
C ASN A 161 19.76 -6.54 -9.68
N ALA A 162 18.84 -7.47 -9.93
CA ALA A 162 19.04 -8.53 -10.91
C ALA A 162 19.19 -7.95 -12.33
N GLN A 163 18.40 -6.93 -12.68
CA GLN A 163 18.53 -6.21 -13.95
C GLN A 163 19.90 -5.54 -14.09
N ASN A 164 20.39 -4.89 -13.04
CA ASN A 164 21.70 -4.23 -13.04
C ASN A 164 22.87 -5.21 -13.11
N ASN A 165 22.67 -6.45 -12.66
CA ASN A 165 23.66 -7.52 -12.73
C ASN A 165 23.72 -8.21 -14.10
N LEU A 166 22.83 -7.87 -15.04
CA LEU A 166 22.88 -8.38 -16.41
C LEU A 166 24.15 -7.85 -17.10
N ASN A 167 25.08 -8.75 -17.38
CA ASN A 167 26.43 -8.43 -17.84
C ASN A 167 26.67 -8.68 -19.33
N GLY A 168 25.60 -8.77 -20.14
CA GLY A 168 25.72 -9.20 -21.53
C GLY A 168 26.53 -8.28 -22.43
N GLU A 169 26.51 -6.96 -22.18
CA GLU A 169 27.33 -6.02 -22.95
C GLU A 169 28.83 -6.22 -22.71
N ALA A 170 29.21 -6.52 -21.47
CA ALA A 170 30.59 -6.85 -21.13
C ALA A 170 31.02 -8.16 -21.80
N LYS A 171 30.15 -9.18 -21.76
CA LYS A 171 30.40 -10.47 -22.44
C LYS A 171 30.54 -10.33 -23.95
N LEU A 172 29.69 -9.51 -24.58
CA LEU A 172 29.80 -9.23 -26.00
C LEU A 172 31.12 -8.53 -26.34
N THR A 173 31.55 -7.59 -25.50
CA THR A 173 32.83 -6.89 -25.65
C THR A 173 34.01 -7.86 -25.54
N GLU A 174 34.01 -8.70 -24.50
CA GLU A 174 35.03 -9.73 -24.27
C GLU A 174 35.14 -10.71 -25.45
N ALA A 175 33.99 -11.18 -25.97
CA ALA A 175 33.93 -12.07 -27.10
C ALA A 175 34.51 -11.44 -28.38
N LYS A 176 34.19 -10.16 -28.65
CA LYS A 176 34.76 -9.41 -29.78
C LYS A 176 36.27 -9.26 -29.67
N THR A 177 36.77 -8.88 -28.49
CA THR A 177 38.22 -8.74 -28.26
C THR A 177 38.94 -10.08 -28.46
N THR A 178 38.40 -11.16 -27.89
CA THR A 178 38.98 -12.50 -28.02
C THR A 178 38.97 -12.98 -29.48
N GLY A 179 37.87 -12.75 -30.20
CA GLY A 179 37.75 -13.08 -31.62
C GLY A 179 38.78 -12.35 -32.48
N ASN A 180 38.95 -11.04 -32.29
CA ASN A 180 39.95 -10.25 -33.02
C ASN A 180 41.37 -10.75 -32.73
N GLN A 181 41.70 -11.01 -31.46
CA GLN A 181 43.00 -11.56 -31.08
C GLN A 181 43.27 -12.95 -31.67
N ALA A 182 42.23 -13.74 -31.91
CA ALA A 182 42.36 -15.04 -32.57
C ALA A 182 42.64 -14.88 -34.07
N ILE A 183 41.96 -13.93 -34.74
CA ILE A 183 42.17 -13.61 -36.15
C ILE A 183 43.62 -13.15 -36.38
N ASP A 184 44.15 -12.27 -35.54
CA ASP A 184 45.53 -11.76 -35.64
C ASP A 184 46.60 -12.86 -35.54
N LYS A 185 46.24 -14.04 -35.02
CA LYS A 185 47.13 -15.19 -34.83
C LYS A 185 46.97 -16.29 -35.89
N LEU A 186 46.09 -16.10 -36.88
CA LEU A 186 45.91 -17.07 -37.95
C LEU A 186 47.01 -16.92 -39.01
N ASP A 187 47.97 -17.86 -39.01
CA ASP A 187 48.98 -17.97 -40.07
C ASP A 187 48.30 -18.34 -41.41
N GLY A 188 48.29 -17.41 -42.36
CA GLY A 188 47.71 -17.60 -43.70
C GLY A 188 46.70 -16.53 -44.14
N LEU A 189 46.40 -15.55 -43.30
CA LEU A 189 45.67 -14.36 -43.72
C LEU A 189 46.65 -13.33 -44.33
N THR A 190 46.37 -12.87 -45.55
CA THR A 190 47.03 -11.70 -46.13
C THR A 190 46.31 -10.44 -45.64
N GLU A 191 47.05 -9.34 -45.41
CA GLU A 191 46.47 -8.01 -45.08
C GLU A 191 45.39 -7.54 -46.07
#